data_AF-A0A162D228-F1
#
_entry.id   AF-A0A162D228-F1
#
_cell.length_a   1.000
_cell.length_b   1.000
_cell.length_c   1.000
_cell.angle_alpha   90.00
_cell.angle_beta   90.00
_cell.angle_gamma   90.00
#
_symmetry.space_group_name_H-M   'P 1'
#
loop_
_entity.id
_entity.type
_entity.pdbx_description
1 polymer ?
#
loop_
_entity_poly.entity_id
_entity_poly.type
_entity_poly.pdbx_seq_one_letter_code
_entity_poly.pdbx_strand_id
1 'polypeptide(L)'
;SVIGPYDEGAQLSLNCIVTGGRPRPEVSWWLDNKLVDHTFIGTSENVVQNVLVIPQLQRHHLHAILRCQASTILVRATPRQRPILASIPTDITIDNNKTRSSPACNLISIVSLSFFFFQFQLPILTLIFYGLFCCKSHRMVHYPSLV
;
A
#
# COMPACT_ATOMS: atom_id res chain seq x y z
N SER A 1 14.17 12.78 -0.59
CA SER A 1 14.25 11.82 0.53
C SER A 1 13.34 10.69 0.15
N VAL A 2 13.88 9.48 0.04
CA VAL A 2 13.15 8.30 -0.44
C VAL A 2 12.32 7.74 0.68
N ILE A 3 11.02 7.52 0.44
CA ILE A 3 10.15 6.81 1.39
C ILE A 3 10.07 5.37 0.91
N GLY A 4 10.41 4.45 1.83
CA GLY A 4 10.91 3.09 1.61
C GLY A 4 10.21 2.18 0.60
N PRO A 5 10.71 0.96 0.40
CA PRO A 5 10.07 0.01 -0.51
C PRO A 5 8.70 -0.41 0.04
N TYR A 6 7.64 -0.08 -0.69
CA TYR A 6 6.26 -0.45 -0.37
C TYR A 6 5.77 -1.59 -1.25
N ASP A 7 4.95 -2.51 -0.74
CA ASP A 7 4.35 -3.54 -1.60
C ASP A 7 3.26 -2.94 -2.52
N GLU A 8 3.13 -3.45 -3.74
CA GLU A 8 1.94 -3.20 -4.56
C GLU A 8 0.68 -3.70 -3.82
N GLY A 9 -0.33 -2.85 -3.71
CA GLY A 9 -1.55 -3.07 -2.93
C GLY A 9 -1.46 -2.68 -1.45
N ALA A 10 -0.29 -2.26 -0.95
CA ALA A 10 -0.17 -1.78 0.43
C ALA A 10 -0.83 -0.42 0.65
N GLN A 11 -1.25 -0.16 1.88
CA GLN A 11 -1.73 1.14 2.32
C GLN A 11 -0.56 2.05 2.70
N LEU A 12 -0.54 3.26 2.17
CA LEU A 12 0.41 4.32 2.52
C LEU A 12 -0.30 5.41 3.33
N SER A 13 0.29 5.81 4.46
CA SER A 13 -0.19 6.92 5.29
C SER A 13 0.97 7.90 5.52
N LEU A 14 0.77 9.16 5.15
CA LEU A 14 1.78 10.20 5.25
C LEU A 14 1.21 11.40 5.98
N ASN A 15 1.96 11.90 6.96
CA ASN A 15 1.58 13.07 7.73
C ASN A 15 2.58 14.20 7.45
N CYS A 16 2.09 15.30 6.90
CA CYS A 16 2.87 16.52 6.74
C CYS A 16 2.47 17.50 7.83
N ILE A 17 3.44 17.91 8.64
CA ILE A 17 3.24 18.86 9.75
C ILE A 17 4.03 20.13 9.44
N VAL A 18 3.35 21.26 9.47
CA VAL A 18 3.91 22.59 9.26
C VAL A 18 3.73 23.40 10.54
N THR A 19 4.82 23.98 11.02
CA THR A 19 4.88 24.82 12.22
C THR A 19 5.17 26.27 11.83
N GLY A 20 4.43 27.21 12.40
CA GLY A 20 4.55 28.65 12.16
C GLY A 20 3.75 29.17 10.96
N GLY A 21 4.24 30.26 10.37
CA GLY A 21 3.59 31.01 9.28
C GLY A 21 2.58 32.05 9.78
N ARG A 22 2.73 33.29 9.30
CA ARG A 22 1.78 34.39 9.55
C ARG A 22 1.48 35.11 8.23
N PRO A 23 0.24 35.05 7.69
CA PRO A 23 -0.91 34.30 8.20
C PRO A 23 -0.73 32.78 8.12
N ARG A 24 -1.61 32.03 8.81
CA ARG A 24 -1.57 30.57 8.90
C ARG A 24 -1.51 29.94 7.50
N PRO A 25 -0.57 29.02 7.22
CA PRO A 25 -0.47 28.37 5.92
C PRO A 25 -1.53 27.28 5.75
N GLU A 26 -1.88 27.02 4.50
CA GLU A 26 -2.64 25.85 4.06
C GLU A 26 -1.66 24.76 3.63
N VAL A 27 -2.00 23.50 3.88
CA VAL A 27 -1.12 22.35 3.56
C VAL A 27 -1.83 21.41 2.60
N SER A 28 -1.15 21.06 1.51
CA SER A 28 -1.68 20.23 0.42
C SER A 28 -0.67 19.16 0.00
N TRP A 29 -1.18 18.04 -0.51
CA TRP A 29 -0.39 16.98 -1.11
C TRP A 29 -0.53 16.98 -2.63
N TRP A 30 0.61 16.80 -3.29
CA TRP A 30 0.73 16.76 -4.73
C TRP A 30 1.43 15.48 -5.16
N LEU A 31 0.87 14.76 -6.13
CA LEU A 31 1.47 13.60 -6.77
C LEU A 31 1.79 13.96 -8.22
N ASP A 32 3.06 13.94 -8.60
CA ASP A 32 3.50 14.28 -9.98
C ASP A 32 2.91 15.59 -10.52
N ASN A 33 2.90 16.63 -9.66
CA ASN A 33 2.31 17.95 -9.93
C ASN A 33 0.76 17.99 -10.01
N LYS A 34 0.06 16.92 -9.62
CA LYS A 34 -1.39 16.92 -9.48
C LYS A 34 -1.78 17.03 -8.02
N LEU A 35 -2.69 17.94 -7.70
CA LEU A 35 -3.28 18.04 -6.36
C LEU A 35 -4.06 16.75 -6.06
N VAL A 36 -3.66 16.03 -5.02
CA VAL A 36 -4.34 14.78 -4.58
C VAL A 36 -5.11 14.97 -3.29
N ASP A 37 -4.65 15.89 -2.43
CA ASP A 37 -5.34 16.20 -1.19
C ASP A 37 -5.08 17.65 -0.76
N HIS A 38 -6.12 18.35 -0.33
CA HIS A 38 -6.06 19.70 0.22
C HIS A 38 -6.75 19.80 1.59
N THR A 39 -7.08 18.66 2.20
CA THR A 39 -7.75 18.59 3.50
C THR A 39 -6.72 18.67 4.63
N PHE A 40 -6.57 19.86 5.20
CA PHE A 40 -5.66 20.10 6.33
C PHE A 40 -6.43 20.35 7.62
N ILE A 41 -5.80 19.98 8.73
CA ILE A 41 -6.33 20.15 10.07
C ILE A 41 -5.40 21.07 10.85
N GLY A 42 -6.01 22.00 11.56
CA GLY A 42 -5.31 22.90 12.42
C GLY A 42 -5.13 22.38 13.84
N THR A 43 -4.01 21.74 14.15
CA THR A 43 -3.79 21.09 15.46
C THR A 43 -3.56 22.09 16.61
N SER A 44 -2.94 23.25 16.35
CA SER A 44 -2.75 24.33 17.34
C SER A 44 -2.68 25.71 16.65
N GLU A 45 -2.53 26.81 17.41
CA GLU A 45 -2.46 28.18 16.82
C GLU A 45 -1.44 28.31 15.69
N ASN A 46 -0.31 27.62 15.80
CA ASN A 46 0.80 27.72 14.85
C ASN A 46 1.13 26.37 14.22
N VAL A 47 0.27 25.37 14.30
CA VAL A 47 0.53 24.05 13.70
C VAL A 47 -0.62 23.67 12.78
N VAL A 48 -0.26 23.24 11.58
CA VAL A 48 -1.17 22.70 10.57
C VAL A 48 -0.63 21.36 10.12
N GLN A 49 -1.51 20.37 9.98
CA GLN A 49 -1.14 19.08 9.45
C GLN A 49 -2.07 18.65 8.32
N ASN A 50 -1.55 17.86 7.40
CA ASN A 50 -2.34 17.17 6.38
C ASN A 50 -1.92 15.70 6.35
N VAL A 51 -2.90 14.80 6.52
CA VAL A 51 -2.69 13.35 6.53
C VAL A 51 -3.25 12.74 5.25
N LEU A 52 -2.35 12.34 4.35
CA LEU A 52 -2.70 11.64 3.12
C LEU A 52 -2.76 10.13 3.38
N VAL A 53 -3.86 9.50 2.99
CA VAL A 53 -4.02 8.05 3.01
C VAL A 53 -4.27 7.53 1.59
N ILE A 54 -3.35 6.73 1.07
CA ILE A 54 -3.53 5.98 -0.17
C ILE A 54 -3.82 4.53 0.22
N PRO A 55 -5.07 4.04 0.04
CA PRO A 55 -5.48 2.74 0.55
C PRO A 55 -4.78 1.56 -0.15
N GLN A 56 -4.47 1.71 -1.43
CA GLN A 56 -3.80 0.70 -2.23
C GLN A 56 -2.80 1.36 -3.18
N LEU A 57 -1.51 1.10 -2.94
CA LEU A 57 -0.45 1.50 -3.85
C LEU A 57 -0.55 0.69 -5.15
N GLN A 58 -0.46 1.36 -6.28
CA GLN A 58 -0.50 0.73 -7.60
C GLN A 58 0.84 0.95 -8.28
N ARG A 59 1.15 0.14 -9.30
CA ARG A 59 2.34 0.31 -10.13
C ARG A 59 2.57 1.74 -10.65
N HIS A 60 1.52 2.51 -10.90
CA HIS A 60 1.65 3.90 -11.38
C HIS A 60 2.15 4.87 -10.31
N HIS A 61 2.15 4.48 -9.02
CA HIS A 61 2.76 5.25 -7.93
C HIS A 61 4.27 4.99 -7.81
N LEU A 62 4.84 4.00 -8.52
CA LEU A 62 6.26 3.71 -8.50
C LEU A 62 7.04 4.88 -9.13
N HIS A 63 8.06 5.38 -8.42
CA HIS A 63 8.85 6.55 -8.80
C HIS A 63 8.05 7.86 -8.91
N ALA A 64 6.78 7.85 -8.47
CA ALA A 64 6.00 9.07 -8.40
C ALA A 64 6.61 10.00 -7.34
N ILE A 65 6.58 11.30 -7.62
CA ILE A 65 7.06 12.32 -6.71
C ILE A 65 5.88 12.85 -5.94
N LEU A 66 5.81 12.47 -4.68
CA LEU A 66 4.87 13.04 -3.74
C LEU A 66 5.47 14.31 -3.12
N ARG A 67 4.71 15.40 -3.04
CA ARG A 67 5.15 16.65 -2.43
C ARG A 67 4.12 17.14 -1.45
N CYS A 68 4.56 17.42 -0.23
CA CYS A 68 3.80 18.25 0.66
C CYS A 68 4.11 19.72 0.35
N GLN A 69 3.08 20.53 0.14
CA GLN A 69 3.19 21.95 -0.18
C GLN A 69 2.40 22.79 0.83
N ALA A 70 3.11 23.70 1.48
CA ALA A 70 2.55 24.71 2.36
C ALA A 70 2.48 26.05 1.64
N SER A 71 1.29 26.67 1.62
CA SER A 71 1.05 27.96 0.96
C SER A 71 0.29 28.92 1.85
N THR A 72 0.73 30.17 1.92
CA THR A 72 0.06 31.22 2.70
C THR A 72 -0.65 32.21 1.78
N ILE A 73 -1.96 32.42 1.98
CA ILE A 73 -2.72 33.48 1.31
C ILE A 73 -2.45 34.84 1.98
N LEU A 74 -1.85 35.78 1.23
CA LEU A 74 -1.57 37.12 1.75
C LEU A 74 -2.79 38.03 1.58
N VAL A 75 -3.36 38.52 2.70
CA VAL A 75 -4.53 39.42 2.72
C VAL A 75 -4.22 40.82 2.14
N ARG A 76 -2.94 41.23 2.14
CA ARG A 76 -2.44 42.40 1.41
C ARG A 76 -1.33 41.94 0.47
N ALA A 77 -1.70 41.47 -0.71
CA ALA A 77 -0.75 41.20 -1.78
C ALA A 77 -0.17 42.54 -2.27
N THR A 78 0.84 43.08 -1.58
CA THR A 78 1.67 44.11 -2.18
C THR A 78 2.48 43.45 -3.30
N PRO A 79 2.71 44.10 -4.46
CA PRO A 79 3.44 43.50 -5.59
C PRO A 79 4.87 43.04 -5.25
N ARG A 80 5.39 43.47 -4.09
CA ARG A 80 6.73 43.12 -3.58
C ARG A 80 6.75 41.83 -2.76
N GLN A 81 5.61 41.34 -2.26
CA GLN A 81 5.53 40.15 -1.43
C GLN A 81 5.03 38.96 -2.26
N ARG A 82 5.96 38.05 -2.60
CA ARG A 82 5.60 36.75 -3.19
C ARG A 82 4.98 35.87 -2.09
N PRO A 83 3.92 35.09 -2.38
CA PRO A 83 3.40 34.12 -1.43
C PRO A 83 4.51 33.15 -1.03
N ILE A 84 4.58 32.84 0.26
CA ILE A 84 5.55 31.86 0.78
C ILE A 84 5.06 30.48 0.35
N LEU A 85 5.91 29.79 -0.41
CA LEU A 85 5.68 28.42 -0.84
C LEU A 85 6.81 27.55 -0.27
N ALA A 86 6.47 26.62 0.62
CA ALA A 86 7.40 25.61 1.09
C ALA A 86 6.95 24.26 0.58
N SER A 87 7.80 23.56 -0.18
CA SER A 87 7.48 22.24 -0.74
C SER A 87 8.60 21.25 -0.47
N ILE A 88 8.26 20.07 0.04
CA ILE A 88 9.23 18.99 0.33
C ILE A 88 8.92 17.80 -0.59
N PRO A 89 9.78 17.52 -1.59
CA PRO A 89 9.60 16.37 -2.48
C PRO A 89 10.11 15.07 -1.85
N THR A 90 9.30 14.03 -2.00
CA THR A 90 9.56 12.68 -1.52
C THR A 90 9.18 11.67 -2.59
N ASP A 91 10.11 10.77 -2.90
CA ASP A 91 9.96 9.74 -3.90
C ASP A 91 9.48 8.42 -3.27
N ILE A 92 8.53 7.75 -3.94
CA ILE A 92 7.94 6.49 -3.49
C ILE A 92 8.63 5.33 -4.21
N THR A 93 9.21 4.42 -3.45
CA THR A 93 9.70 3.14 -3.99
C THR A 93 8.70 2.04 -3.73
N ILE A 94 8.39 1.21 -4.73
CA ILE A 94 7.51 0.06 -4.58
C ILE A 94 8.35 -1.20 -4.82
N ASP A 95 8.37 -2.11 -3.84
CA ASP A 95 8.95 -3.43 -3.99
C ASP A 95 7.88 -4.42 -4.47
N ASN A 96 8.23 -5.14 -5.53
CA ASN A 96 7.38 -6.18 -6.11
C ASN A 96 7.78 -7.58 -5.61
N ASN A 97 8.80 -7.69 -4.74
CA ASN A 97 9.30 -8.95 -4.20
C ASN A 97 8.46 -9.50 -3.04
N LYS A 98 7.14 -9.37 -3.10
CA LYS A 98 6.27 -10.21 -2.31
C LYS A 98 6.08 -11.52 -3.06
N THR A 99 7.08 -12.41 -2.95
CA THR A 99 6.85 -13.85 -3.15
C THR A 99 5.59 -14.20 -2.38
N ARG A 100 4.53 -14.53 -3.11
CA ARG A 100 3.27 -15.11 -2.65
C ARG A 100 3.46 -15.88 -1.34
N SER A 101 3.25 -15.21 -0.21
CA SER A 101 3.35 -15.83 1.12
C SER A 101 2.07 -16.62 1.36
N SER A 102 1.97 -17.80 0.77
CA SER A 102 1.17 -18.89 1.34
C SER A 102 2.09 -19.67 2.28
N PRO A 103 1.85 -19.55 3.59
CA PRO A 103 1.59 -20.77 4.34
C PRO A 103 0.50 -20.52 5.39
N ALA A 104 -0.75 -20.65 4.99
CA ALA A 104 -1.86 -20.91 5.91
C ALA A 104 -2.93 -21.79 5.24
N CYS A 105 -2.48 -22.82 4.50
CA CYS A 105 -3.30 -23.96 4.11
C CYS A 105 -2.51 -25.23 4.39
N ASN A 106 -2.15 -25.49 5.65
CA ASN A 106 -1.70 -26.80 6.13
C ASN A 106 -1.57 -26.76 7.66
N LEU A 107 -2.69 -26.90 8.37
CA LEU A 107 -2.65 -27.40 9.76
C LEU A 107 -3.95 -28.10 10.20
N ILE A 108 -5.06 -27.95 9.47
CA ILE A 108 -6.37 -28.45 9.92
C ILE A 108 -6.74 -29.81 9.30
N SER A 109 -6.13 -30.27 8.18
CA SER A 109 -6.58 -31.51 7.52
C SER A 109 -5.94 -32.80 7.99
N ILE A 110 -4.72 -32.77 8.56
CA ILE A 110 -3.99 -34.01 8.88
C ILE A 110 -4.54 -34.64 10.17
N VAL A 111 -4.88 -33.84 11.19
CA VAL A 111 -5.30 -34.37 12.51
C VAL A 111 -6.68 -35.03 12.45
N SER A 112 -7.59 -34.56 11.57
CA SER A 112 -8.92 -35.13 11.40
C SER A 112 -8.93 -36.46 10.62
N LEU A 113 -7.98 -36.67 9.71
CA LEU A 113 -7.87 -37.91 8.93
C LEU A 113 -7.27 -39.06 9.75
N SER A 114 -6.33 -38.76 10.65
CA SER A 114 -5.74 -39.76 11.56
C SER A 114 -6.76 -40.32 12.57
N PHE A 115 -7.67 -39.47 13.05
CA PHE A 115 -8.69 -39.85 14.03
C PHE A 115 -9.78 -40.75 13.43
N PHE A 116 -10.08 -40.57 12.14
CA PHE A 116 -11.06 -41.39 11.42
C PHE A 116 -10.52 -42.76 11.02
N PHE A 117 -9.23 -42.87 10.70
CA PHE A 117 -8.60 -44.14 10.32
C PHE A 117 -8.47 -45.14 11.47
N PHE A 118 -8.38 -44.67 12.73
CA PHE A 118 -8.19 -45.53 13.89
C PHE A 118 -9.46 -46.27 14.33
N GLN A 119 -10.65 -45.92 13.79
CA GLN A 119 -11.94 -46.50 14.18
C GLN A 119 -12.45 -47.61 13.24
N PHE A 120 -11.87 -47.80 12.05
CA PHE A 120 -12.36 -48.79 11.08
C PHE A 120 -11.24 -49.70 10.55
N GLN A 121 -11.07 -50.83 11.23
CA GLN A 121 -10.21 -51.93 10.82
C GLN A 121 -10.85 -52.71 9.64
N LEU A 122 -10.79 -52.19 8.40
CA LEU A 122 -11.13 -52.94 7.18
C LEU A 122 -10.15 -52.62 6.03
N PRO A 123 -9.40 -53.61 5.50
CA PRO A 123 -8.22 -53.34 4.66
C PRO A 123 -8.48 -53.11 3.17
N ILE A 124 -9.74 -53.04 2.70
CA ILE A 124 -10.05 -53.19 1.25
C ILE A 124 -10.49 -51.88 0.57
N LEU A 125 -10.79 -50.81 1.31
CA LEU A 125 -11.31 -49.54 0.75
C LEU A 125 -10.28 -48.41 0.59
N THR A 126 -9.03 -48.63 1.02
CA THR A 126 -7.98 -47.59 1.01
C THR A 126 -7.58 -47.15 -0.41
N LEU A 127 -7.67 -48.01 -1.42
CA LEU A 127 -7.25 -47.69 -2.79
C LEU A 127 -8.21 -46.76 -3.55
N ILE A 128 -9.49 -46.66 -3.14
CA ILE A 128 -10.48 -45.84 -3.85
C ILE A 128 -10.39 -44.36 -3.42
N PHE A 129 -10.02 -44.08 -2.16
CA PHE A 129 -9.93 -42.70 -1.66
C PHE A 129 -8.66 -41.96 -2.10
N TYR A 130 -7.55 -42.65 -2.35
CA TYR A 130 -6.33 -42.01 -2.89
C TYR A 130 -6.50 -41.50 -4.33
N GLY A 131 -7.53 -41.96 -5.07
CA GLY A 131 -7.74 -41.61 -6.47
C GLY A 131 -8.57 -40.36 -6.77
N LEU A 132 -9.23 -39.76 -5.77
CA LEU A 132 -10.25 -38.70 -6.02
C LEU A 132 -9.94 -37.31 -5.45
N PHE A 133 -8.77 -37.07 -4.85
CA PHE A 133 -8.39 -35.76 -4.30
C PHE A 133 -7.22 -35.06 -5.00
N CYS A 134 -6.93 -35.38 -6.26
CA CYS A 134 -6.07 -34.55 -7.09
C CYS A 134 -6.90 -33.72 -8.09
N CYS A 135 -7.72 -32.81 -7.57
CA CYS A 135 -8.29 -31.75 -8.37
C CYS A 135 -8.48 -30.48 -7.54
N LYS A 136 -7.49 -29.58 -7.58
CA LYS A 136 -7.76 -28.14 -7.51
C LYS A 136 -6.66 -27.33 -8.21
N SER A 137 -7.11 -26.57 -9.19
CA SER A 137 -6.51 -25.35 -9.73
C SER A 137 -5.58 -25.46 -10.95
N HIS A 138 -6.26 -25.66 -12.06
CA HIS A 138 -5.93 -25.33 -13.43
C HIS A 138 -5.29 -23.93 -13.60
N ARG A 139 -4.05 -23.85 -14.09
CA ARG A 139 -3.64 -23.03 -15.26
C ARG A 139 -2.21 -23.41 -15.66
N MET A 140 -2.12 -24.19 -16.74
CA MET A 140 -0.89 -24.41 -17.49
C MET A 140 -0.53 -23.11 -18.22
N VAL A 141 0.66 -22.57 -17.96
CA VAL A 141 1.28 -21.56 -18.84
C VAL A 141 2.13 -22.32 -19.84
N HIS A 142 1.73 -22.29 -21.11
CA HIS A 142 2.53 -22.79 -22.23
C HIS A 142 3.82 -21.96 -22.36
N TYR A 143 4.98 -22.63 -22.34
CA TYR A 143 6.21 -22.08 -22.90
C TYR A 143 6.22 -22.32 -24.41
N PRO A 144 6.58 -21.35 -25.26
CA PRO A 144 6.80 -21.60 -26.67
C PRO A 144 8.09 -22.41 -26.84
N SER A 145 8.03 -23.49 -27.61
CA SER A 145 9.19 -24.24 -28.07
C SER A 145 10.07 -23.32 -28.92
N LEU A 146 11.32 -23.12 -28.50
CA LEU A 146 12.36 -22.57 -29.37
C LEU A 146 12.74 -23.67 -30.38
N VAL A 147 12.57 -23.35 -31.66
CA VAL A 147 13.09 -24.09 -32.83
C VAL A 147 14.59 -23.91 -32.91
#